data_AF-A0A7J4MQZ5-F1
#
_entry.id   AF-A0A7J4MQZ5-F1
#
_cell.length_a   1.000
_cell.length_b   1.000
_cell.length_c   1.000
_cell.angle_alpha   90.00
_cell.angle_beta   90.00
_cell.angle_gamma   90.00
#
_symmetry.space_group_name_H-M   'P 1'
#
loop_
_entity.id
_entity.type
_entity.pdbx_description
1 polymer ?
#
loop_
_entity_poly.entity_id
_entity_poly.type
_entity_poly.pdbx_seq_one_letter_code
_entity_poly.pdbx_strand_id
1 'polypeptide(L)'
;MSSYLYHISPKESKDSILERGILTPNEVNDLIDKGELSSNVLGISFDSYTISNFPEYVSLLEDYSFIEFVAEQICFSRFKRYYDPNFMAIGYLINGEIKKHNEFINAIKVKEMNSEAFPSEALYHGRIPRKFIERCFATRTF
;
A
#
# COMPACT_ATOMS: atom_id res chain seq x y z
N MET A 1 -3.29 -21.60 -10.73
CA MET A 1 -2.41 -21.17 -9.64
C MET A 1 -3.00 -19.89 -9.07
N SER A 2 -3.32 -19.84 -7.78
CA SER A 2 -3.73 -18.58 -7.15
C SER A 2 -2.50 -17.67 -7.10
N SER A 3 -2.48 -16.64 -7.93
CA SER A 3 -1.47 -15.58 -7.84
C SER A 3 -1.82 -14.72 -6.64
N TYR A 4 -0.96 -14.76 -5.63
CA TYR A 4 -1.05 -13.83 -4.52
C TYR A 4 -0.75 -12.41 -4.99
N LEU A 5 -1.25 -11.45 -4.24
CA LEU A 5 -0.98 -10.03 -4.40
C LEU A 5 -0.31 -9.50 -3.13
N TYR A 6 0.40 -8.39 -3.23
CA TYR A 6 1.14 -7.80 -2.13
C TYR A 6 0.76 -6.35 -1.93
N HIS A 7 0.52 -5.96 -0.69
CA HIS A 7 0.40 -4.56 -0.29
C HIS A 7 1.57 -4.21 0.64
N ILE A 8 2.23 -3.08 0.43
CA ILE A 8 3.35 -2.64 1.29
C ILE A 8 2.97 -1.32 1.99
N SER A 9 3.23 -1.22 3.29
CA SER A 9 2.98 -0.03 4.11
C SER A 9 4.00 0.07 5.27
N PRO A 10 4.18 1.24 5.91
CA PRO A 10 5.10 1.35 7.04
C PRO A 10 4.72 0.46 8.21
N LYS A 11 5.72 0.03 8.99
CA LYS A 11 5.50 -0.76 10.21
C LYS A 11 4.53 -0.10 11.18
N GLU A 12 4.60 1.23 11.35
CA GLU A 12 3.78 1.97 12.31
C GLU A 12 2.29 1.92 11.96
N SER A 13 1.95 1.58 10.71
CA SER A 13 0.57 1.44 10.25
C SER A 13 -0.07 0.09 10.60
N LYS A 14 0.71 -0.86 11.12
CA LYS A 14 0.33 -2.27 11.26
C LYS A 14 -0.93 -2.49 12.08
N ASP A 15 -1.00 -1.95 13.29
CA ASP A 15 -2.10 -2.26 14.21
C ASP A 15 -3.37 -1.51 13.81
N SER A 16 -3.20 -0.28 13.35
CA SER A 16 -4.24 0.64 12.89
C SER A 16 -4.97 0.18 11.62
N ILE A 17 -4.24 -0.34 10.64
CA ILE A 17 -4.79 -0.73 9.36
C ILE A 17 -5.41 -2.14 9.44
N LEU A 18 -4.82 -3.06 10.19
CA LEU A 18 -5.28 -4.46 10.14
C LEU A 18 -6.62 -4.72 10.83
N GLU A 19 -7.01 -3.96 11.85
CA GLU A 19 -8.31 -4.14 12.51
C GLU A 19 -9.48 -3.79 11.57
N ARG A 20 -9.28 -2.80 10.69
CA ARG A 20 -10.31 -2.28 9.77
C ARG A 20 -10.17 -2.80 8.33
N GLY A 21 -9.12 -3.58 8.03
CA GLY A 21 -8.71 -3.94 6.68
C GLY A 21 -7.80 -2.87 6.06
N ILE A 22 -7.13 -3.17 4.94
CA ILE A 22 -6.19 -2.21 4.36
C ILE A 22 -6.95 -1.00 3.82
N LEU A 23 -6.80 0.15 4.48
CA LEU A 23 -7.48 1.41 4.20
C LEU A 23 -6.87 2.12 2.98
N THR A 24 -7.68 2.93 2.29
CA THR A 24 -7.18 3.84 1.25
C THR A 24 -6.41 5.02 1.86
N PRO A 25 -5.58 5.73 1.07
CA PRO A 25 -4.93 6.96 1.54
C PRO A 25 -5.91 8.00 2.13
N ASN A 26 -7.07 8.20 1.50
CA ASN A 26 -8.09 9.12 2.01
C ASN A 26 -8.67 8.67 3.35
N GLU A 27 -9.01 7.38 3.49
CA GLU A 27 -9.53 6.85 4.75
C GLU A 27 -8.50 6.96 5.89
N VAL A 28 -7.21 6.80 5.59
CA VAL A 28 -6.13 7.00 6.57
C VAL A 28 -6.04 8.46 7.01
N ASN A 29 -6.05 9.40 6.05
CA ASN A 29 -6.02 10.84 6.34
C ASN A 29 -7.22 11.27 7.18
N ASP A 30 -8.43 10.82 6.83
CA ASP A 30 -9.65 11.12 7.59
C ASP A 30 -9.55 10.69 9.05
N LEU A 31 -8.90 9.56 9.34
CA LEU A 31 -8.71 9.07 10.70
C LEU A 31 -7.59 9.82 11.45
N ILE A 32 -6.56 10.29 10.74
CA ILE A 32 -5.53 11.17 11.31
C ILE A 32 -6.18 12.50 11.72
N ASP A 33 -6.99 13.10 10.85
CA ASP A 33 -7.67 14.38 11.11
C ASP A 33 -8.64 14.28 12.28
N LYS A 34 -9.24 13.10 12.50
CA LYS A 34 -10.10 12.80 13.67
C LYS A 34 -9.31 12.45 14.94
N GLY A 35 -7.99 12.33 14.86
CA GLY A 35 -7.13 11.91 15.98
C GLY A 35 -7.26 10.43 16.34
N GLU A 36 -7.90 9.61 15.49
CA GLU A 36 -8.02 8.16 15.68
C GLU A 36 -6.75 7.41 15.24
N LEU A 37 -5.96 8.00 14.35
CA LEU A 37 -4.66 7.48 13.91
C LEU A 37 -3.54 8.48 14.14
N SER A 38 -2.34 7.98 14.40
CA SER A 38 -1.15 8.82 14.44
C SER A 38 -0.86 9.36 13.04
N SER A 39 -0.48 10.63 12.93
CA SER A 39 0.00 11.25 11.67
C SER A 39 1.24 10.55 11.07
N ASN A 40 1.83 9.64 11.82
CA ASN A 40 2.93 8.76 11.42
C ASN A 40 2.49 7.52 10.64
N VAL A 41 1.19 7.28 10.47
CA VAL A 41 0.62 6.16 9.75
C VAL A 41 0.37 6.59 8.31
N LEU A 42 1.35 6.43 7.41
CA LEU A 42 1.15 6.73 5.97
C LEU A 42 1.73 5.64 5.07
N GLY A 43 0.86 4.88 4.40
CA GLY A 43 1.20 3.96 3.31
C GLY A 43 1.77 4.66 2.08
N ILE A 44 2.15 3.91 1.03
CA ILE A 44 2.68 4.46 -0.23
C ILE A 44 1.72 5.53 -0.78
N SER A 45 2.15 6.78 -0.83
CA SER A 45 1.65 7.78 -1.79
C SER A 45 2.87 8.40 -2.46
N PHE A 46 2.92 8.35 -3.79
CA PHE A 46 3.89 9.15 -4.52
C PHE A 46 3.54 10.62 -4.26
N ASP A 47 4.57 11.38 -3.92
CA ASP A 47 4.55 12.74 -3.41
C ASP A 47 4.07 12.90 -1.94
N SER A 48 5.04 13.10 -1.07
CA SER A 48 4.91 13.24 0.38
C SER A 48 4.25 14.55 0.82
N TYR A 49 3.62 15.28 -0.10
CA TYR A 49 3.01 16.58 0.17
C TYR A 49 1.60 16.74 -0.39
N THR A 50 1.17 15.94 -1.35
CA THR A 50 -0.16 16.05 -1.94
C THR A 50 -0.56 14.75 -2.64
N ILE A 51 -1.51 14.03 -2.04
CA ILE A 51 -2.51 13.18 -2.71
C ILE A 51 -1.91 12.08 -3.60
N SER A 52 -2.00 10.82 -3.16
CA SER A 52 -1.89 9.66 -4.07
C SER A 52 -2.68 9.95 -5.34
N ASN A 53 -2.10 9.73 -6.53
CA ASN A 53 -2.84 9.82 -7.80
C ASN A 53 -4.12 8.95 -7.80
N PHE A 54 -4.22 8.00 -6.87
CA PHE A 54 -5.38 7.16 -6.62
C PHE A 54 -5.74 7.16 -5.13
N PRO A 55 -6.39 8.23 -4.63
CA PRO A 55 -6.60 8.39 -3.20
C PRO A 55 -7.72 7.49 -2.65
N GLU A 56 -8.59 7.00 -3.53
CA GLU A 56 -9.67 6.04 -3.26
C GLU A 56 -9.24 4.56 -3.45
N TYR A 57 -7.95 4.30 -3.65
CA TYR A 57 -7.48 2.96 -4.00
C TYR A 57 -6.33 2.49 -3.12
N VAL A 58 -6.29 1.18 -2.91
CA VAL A 58 -5.16 0.47 -2.31
C VAL A 58 -4.25 -0.05 -3.42
N SER A 59 -2.98 0.32 -3.33
CA SER A 59 -1.90 -0.18 -4.18
C SER A 59 -1.58 -1.65 -3.90
N LEU A 60 -1.53 -2.44 -4.98
CA LEU A 60 -1.21 -3.85 -4.99
C LEU A 60 -0.09 -4.16 -5.99
N LEU A 61 0.73 -5.15 -5.66
CA LEU A 61 1.81 -5.69 -6.48
C LEU A 61 1.52 -7.15 -6.79
N GLU A 62 1.83 -7.59 -7.99
CA GLU A 62 1.75 -8.99 -8.42
C GLU A 62 3.12 -9.68 -8.34
N ASP A 63 4.19 -8.95 -8.62
CA ASP A 63 5.57 -9.47 -8.57
C ASP A 63 6.23 -9.21 -7.22
N TYR A 64 6.71 -10.29 -6.61
CA TYR A 64 7.47 -10.21 -5.36
C TYR A 64 8.81 -9.48 -5.53
N SER A 65 9.42 -9.55 -6.72
CA SER A 65 10.70 -8.90 -7.01
C SER A 65 10.64 -7.36 -6.91
N PHE A 66 9.44 -6.79 -7.02
CA PHE A 66 9.22 -5.35 -6.98
C PHE A 66 9.02 -4.79 -5.57
N ILE A 67 8.90 -5.66 -4.56
CA ILE A 67 8.57 -5.27 -3.19
C ILE A 67 9.68 -4.44 -2.54
N GLU A 68 10.96 -4.73 -2.82
CA GLU A 68 12.10 -3.98 -2.29
C GLU A 68 12.09 -2.54 -2.80
N PHE A 69 11.95 -2.36 -4.12
CA PHE A 69 11.83 -1.04 -4.74
C PHE A 69 10.66 -0.25 -4.13
N VAL A 70 9.49 -0.87 -4.00
CA VAL A 70 8.32 -0.20 -3.42
C VAL A 70 8.52 0.14 -1.95
N ALA A 71 9.15 -0.73 -1.17
CA ALA A 71 9.51 -0.44 0.21
C ALA A 71 10.47 0.74 0.32
N GLU A 72 11.50 0.80 -0.52
CA GLU A 72 12.43 1.94 -0.59
C GLU A 72 11.71 3.26 -0.89
N GLN A 73 10.73 3.24 -1.81
CA GLN A 73 9.92 4.42 -2.13
C GLN A 73 9.10 4.91 -0.92
N ILE A 74 8.50 4.00 -0.14
CA ILE A 74 7.80 4.37 1.11
C ILE A 74 8.77 5.09 2.06
N CYS A 75 9.95 4.51 2.25
CA CYS A 75 10.97 5.06 3.14
C CYS A 75 11.43 6.45 2.69
N PHE A 76 11.68 6.60 1.38
CA PHE A 76 12.11 7.87 0.79
C PHE A 76 11.05 8.97 0.94
N SER A 77 9.78 8.68 0.64
CA SER A 77 8.70 9.66 0.72
C SER A 77 8.59 10.30 2.11
N ARG A 78 8.75 9.52 3.17
CA ARG A 78 8.54 10.00 4.54
C ARG A 78 9.70 10.80 5.11
N PHE A 79 10.94 10.47 4.74
CA PHE A 79 12.13 11.05 5.40
C PHE A 79 13.10 11.76 4.45
N LYS A 80 12.85 11.74 3.14
CA LYS A 80 13.80 12.14 2.09
C LYS A 80 15.16 11.45 2.25
N ARG A 81 15.19 10.27 2.88
CA ARG A 81 16.38 9.50 3.25
C ARG A 81 16.10 8.02 3.02
N TYR A 82 16.93 7.39 2.19
CA TYR A 82 16.83 5.96 1.85
C TYR A 82 17.31 5.03 2.98
N TYR A 83 18.15 5.54 3.89
CA TYR A 83 18.94 4.70 4.80
C TYR A 83 18.63 4.95 6.29
N ASP A 84 17.38 5.23 6.67
CA ASP A 84 17.06 5.28 8.11
C ASP A 84 16.92 3.85 8.65
N PRO A 85 17.88 3.34 9.46
CA PRO A 85 17.84 1.98 9.97
C PRO A 85 16.70 1.75 10.97
N ASN A 86 16.04 2.81 11.44
CA ASN A 86 14.89 2.72 12.34
C ASN A 86 13.58 2.55 11.59
N PHE A 87 13.58 2.67 10.26
CA PHE A 87 12.37 2.62 9.46
C PHE A 87 12.24 1.28 8.72
N MET A 88 11.05 0.69 8.78
CA MET A 88 10.78 -0.64 8.23
C MET A 88 9.44 -0.62 7.51
N ALA A 89 9.42 -1.09 6.26
CA ALA A 89 8.19 -1.39 5.56
C ALA A 89 7.71 -2.81 5.92
N ILE A 90 6.40 -3.01 5.90
CA ILE A 90 5.76 -4.29 6.08
C ILE A 90 4.97 -4.60 4.82
N GLY A 91 5.13 -5.82 4.33
CA GLY A 91 4.29 -6.36 3.29
C GLY A 91 3.17 -7.23 3.84
N TYR A 92 2.05 -7.23 3.12
CA TYR A 92 0.85 -8.00 3.38
C TYR A 92 0.54 -8.86 2.17
N LEU A 93 0.43 -10.16 2.40
CA LEU A 93 -0.02 -11.13 1.41
C LEU A 93 -1.54 -11.05 1.31
N ILE A 94 -2.02 -10.71 0.11
CA ILE A 94 -3.44 -10.61 -0.22
C ILE A 94 -3.83 -11.82 -1.06
N ASN A 95 -4.89 -12.51 -0.64
CA ASN A 95 -5.43 -13.66 -1.34
C ASN A 95 -5.89 -13.27 -2.75
N GLY A 96 -5.47 -14.06 -3.75
CA GLY A 96 -5.77 -13.82 -5.16
C GLY A 96 -7.26 -13.85 -5.54
N GLU A 97 -8.16 -14.33 -4.68
CA GLU A 97 -9.61 -14.25 -4.90
C GLU A 97 -10.11 -12.81 -5.06
N ILE A 98 -9.39 -11.84 -4.49
CA ILE A 98 -9.70 -10.41 -4.67
C ILE A 98 -9.69 -9.99 -6.14
N LYS A 99 -8.98 -10.71 -7.03
CA LYS A 99 -8.97 -10.45 -8.49
C LYS A 99 -10.34 -10.66 -9.16
N LYS A 100 -11.25 -11.41 -8.51
CA LYS A 100 -12.61 -11.67 -9.02
C LYS A 100 -13.61 -10.58 -8.64
N HIS A 101 -13.21 -9.64 -7.80
CA HIS A 101 -14.06 -8.56 -7.32
C HIS A 101 -14.14 -7.41 -8.33
N ASN A 102 -15.28 -6.71 -8.34
CA ASN A 102 -15.50 -5.57 -9.24
C ASN A 102 -14.61 -4.37 -8.89
N GLU A 103 -14.15 -4.28 -7.64
CA GLU A 103 -13.27 -3.22 -7.17
C GLU A 103 -11.81 -3.40 -7.62
N PHE A 104 -11.45 -4.58 -8.16
CA PHE A 104 -10.08 -4.89 -8.60
C PHE A 104 -9.79 -4.33 -9.99
N ILE A 105 -8.63 -3.68 -10.12
CA ILE A 105 -8.10 -3.11 -11.36
C ILE A 105 -6.72 -3.71 -11.62
N ASN A 106 -6.57 -4.34 -12.79
CA ASN A 106 -5.32 -4.99 -13.19
C ASN A 106 -4.29 -4.02 -13.79
N ALA A 107 -3.07 -4.50 -14.00
CA ALA A 107 -1.94 -3.73 -14.52
C ALA A 107 -2.19 -3.02 -15.85
N ILE A 108 -2.94 -3.64 -16.77
CA ILE A 108 -3.23 -3.05 -18.07
C ILE A 108 -4.06 -1.78 -17.86
N LYS A 109 -5.13 -1.88 -17.06
CA LYS A 109 -6.02 -0.76 -16.79
C LYS A 109 -5.37 0.31 -15.90
N VAL A 110 -4.51 -0.07 -14.95
CA VAL A 110 -3.72 0.90 -14.17
C VAL A 110 -2.84 1.77 -15.09
N LYS A 111 -2.17 1.18 -16.08
CA LYS A 111 -1.35 1.91 -17.05
C LYS A 111 -2.17 2.82 -17.97
N GLU A 112 -3.42 2.47 -18.25
CA GLU A 112 -4.32 3.34 -19.01
C GLU A 112 -4.81 4.53 -18.17
N MET A 113 -4.96 4.34 -16.85
CA MET A 113 -5.44 5.38 -15.93
C MET A 113 -4.37 6.44 -15.61
N ASN A 114 -3.08 6.15 -15.79
CA ASN A 114 -2.01 7.13 -15.58
C ASN A 114 -0.83 6.86 -16.52
N SER A 115 -0.42 7.89 -17.27
CA SER A 115 0.71 7.82 -18.21
C SER A 115 2.07 7.83 -17.54
N GLU A 116 2.15 8.24 -16.28
CA GLU A 116 3.40 8.24 -15.50
C GLU A 116 3.68 6.88 -14.86
N ALA A 117 4.97 6.61 -14.61
CA ALA A 117 5.40 5.38 -13.95
C ALA A 117 4.89 5.34 -12.51
N PHE A 118 3.79 4.63 -12.28
CA PHE A 118 3.22 4.40 -10.96
C PHE A 118 3.72 3.06 -10.41
N PRO A 119 4.18 2.98 -9.14
CA PRO A 119 4.78 1.78 -8.58
C PRO A 119 3.78 0.63 -8.33
N SER A 120 2.49 0.82 -8.60
CA SER A 120 1.48 -0.24 -8.39
C SER A 120 1.19 -0.99 -9.67
N GLU A 121 1.21 -2.31 -9.58
CA GLU A 121 0.84 -3.19 -10.69
C GLU A 121 -0.67 -3.47 -10.71
N ALA A 122 -1.35 -3.29 -9.59
CA ALA A 122 -2.80 -3.40 -9.51
C ALA A 122 -3.34 -2.40 -8.47
N LEU A 123 -4.64 -2.13 -8.57
CA LEU A 123 -5.36 -1.31 -7.60
C LEU A 123 -6.59 -2.07 -7.10
N TYR A 124 -6.98 -1.79 -5.86
CA TYR A 124 -8.28 -2.18 -5.32
C TYR A 124 -9.03 -0.93 -4.86
N HIS A 125 -10.23 -0.69 -5.38
CA HIS A 125 -11.04 0.47 -5.03
C HIS A 125 -11.67 0.30 -3.64
N GLY A 126 -11.46 1.29 -2.77
CA GLY A 126 -11.85 1.21 -1.35
C GLY A 126 -10.92 0.31 -0.53
N ARG A 127 -11.33 0.03 0.71
CA ARG A 127 -10.53 -0.79 1.63
C ARG A 127 -10.51 -2.27 1.27
N ILE A 128 -9.36 -2.93 1.44
CA ILE A 128 -9.25 -4.39 1.33
C ILE A 128 -9.77 -5.05 2.62
N PRO A 129 -10.82 -5.88 2.57
CA PRO A 129 -11.34 -6.58 3.74
C PRO A 129 -10.32 -7.51 4.41
N ARG A 130 -10.35 -7.58 5.75
CA ARG A 130 -9.43 -8.42 6.54
C ARG A 130 -9.40 -9.89 6.13
N LYS A 131 -10.52 -10.43 5.63
CA LYS A 131 -10.64 -11.82 5.16
C LYS A 131 -9.72 -12.16 3.98
N PHE A 132 -9.26 -11.17 3.22
CA PHE A 132 -8.33 -11.38 2.11
C PHE A 132 -6.87 -11.21 2.52
N ILE A 133 -6.58 -10.82 3.76
CA ILE A 133 -5.20 -10.59 4.22
C ILE A 133 -4.71 -11.86 4.92
N GLU A 134 -3.80 -12.59 4.30
CA GLU A 134 -3.35 -13.89 4.79
C GLU A 134 -2.19 -13.80 5.78
N ARG A 135 -1.15 -13.02 5.44
CA ARG A 135 0.08 -12.97 6.24
C ARG A 135 0.80 -11.63 6.10
N CYS A 136 1.47 -11.24 7.17
CA CYS A 136 2.40 -10.11 7.22
C CYS A 136 3.85 -10.61 7.11
N PHE A 137 4.69 -9.91 6.34
CA PHE A 137 6.13 -10.13 6.25
C PHE A 137 6.87 -8.80 6.33
N ALA A 138 8.10 -8.80 6.83
CA ALA A 138 8.91 -7.58 6.94
C ALA A 138 9.68 -7.37 5.63
N THR A 139 9.65 -6.16 5.10
CA THR A 139 10.50 -5.73 3.98
C THR A 139 11.48 -4.70 4.51
N ARG A 140 12.76 -5.07 4.59
CA ARG A 140 13.82 -4.15 5.03
C ARG A 140 14.43 -3.48 3.80
N THR A 141 14.67 -2.18 3.91
CA THR A 141 15.56 -1.45 3.01
C THR A 141 16.99 -1.66 3.51
N PHE A 142 17.88 -2.21 2.67
CA PHE A 142 19.29 -2.43 3.01
C PHE A 142 20.18 -1.38 2.37
#